data_AF-A0A1V6NJK3-F1
#
_entry.id   AF-A0A1V6NJK3-F1
#
_cell.length_a   1.000
_cell.length_b   1.000
_cell.length_c   1.000
_cell.angle_alpha   90.00
_cell.angle_beta   90.00
_cell.angle_gamma   90.00
#
_symmetry.space_group_name_H-M   'P 1'
#
loop_
_entity.id
_entity.type
_entity.pdbx_description
1 polymer ?
#
loop_
_entity_poly.entity_id
_entity_poly.type
_entity_poly.pdbx_seq_one_letter_code
_entity_poly.pdbx_strand_id
1 'polypeptide(L)'
;MFRSLLAITGRRPKYIFTEVDPKVDGDDCRTDCNDCTVKCPQNVKIDTSLPMYGFIKEFHAHILVATGQTDWIRKVEEENGSLMKAFKSDAKSKHGRLMISASNLTPPGGEVSDTSKTTVLLLPSFTFVDDVSYSDAQHVVETFIDVPAGAPTQSLSSPRLSSRPCPHDYVVLLCSHKRRDARCGITAPLIKKEMERHLRGHDLYRDMDDERPGGVGIYFVSHVGGHKFSANVLIYRKKEQQMIWLARVKPEHS
;
A
#
# COMPACT_ATOMS: atom_id res chain seq x y z
N MET A 1 -34.13 20.97 -9.69
CA MET A 1 -34.71 20.37 -8.48
C MET A 1 -34.93 18.90 -8.75
N PHE A 2 -34.26 18.01 -8.01
CA PHE A 2 -34.68 16.64 -7.66
C PHE A 2 -33.49 16.02 -6.91
N ARG A 3 -33.39 16.40 -5.63
CA ARG A 3 -32.51 15.73 -4.66
C ARG A 3 -33.15 14.38 -4.37
N SER A 4 -32.45 13.30 -4.70
CA SER A 4 -32.87 11.94 -4.34
C SER A 4 -32.79 11.78 -2.82
N LEU A 5 -33.96 11.89 -2.19
CA LEU A 5 -34.25 11.51 -0.81
C LEU A 5 -34.44 9.99 -0.78
N LEU A 6 -33.36 9.24 -0.63
CA LEU A 6 -33.39 7.83 -0.24
C LEU A 6 -32.31 7.60 0.82
N ALA A 7 -32.56 8.20 1.98
CA ALA A 7 -32.01 7.76 3.24
C ALA A 7 -33.18 7.49 4.17
N ILE A 8 -32.99 6.55 5.09
CA ILE A 8 -33.94 6.08 6.12
C ILE A 8 -34.78 4.86 5.68
N THR A 9 -34.10 3.72 5.48
CA THR A 9 -34.48 2.47 6.17
C THR A 9 -33.18 1.74 6.55
N GLY A 10 -33.00 1.52 7.85
CA GLY A 10 -31.78 0.95 8.42
C GLY A 10 -31.64 -0.54 8.16
N ARG A 11 -30.99 -0.91 7.05
CA ARG A 11 -30.24 -2.16 6.96
C ARG A 11 -28.76 -1.81 7.06
N ARG A 12 -28.13 -2.12 8.20
CA ARG A 12 -26.66 -2.17 8.27
C ARG A 12 -26.21 -3.09 7.12
N PRO A 13 -25.27 -2.67 6.26
CA PRO A 13 -24.73 -3.58 5.25
C PRO A 13 -24.27 -4.85 5.99
N LYS A 14 -24.67 -6.03 5.51
CA LYS A 14 -24.28 -7.31 6.10
C LYS A 14 -22.76 -7.33 6.14
N TYR A 15 -22.19 -7.17 7.34
CA TYR A 15 -20.75 -7.07 7.53
C TYR A 15 -20.16 -8.39 7.05
N ILE A 16 -19.34 -8.32 5.99
CA ILE A 16 -18.80 -9.50 5.30
C ILE A 16 -17.68 -10.18 6.07
N PHE A 17 -17.19 -9.53 7.14
CA PHE A 17 -16.18 -10.06 8.03
C PHE A 17 -16.84 -10.47 9.34
N THR A 18 -16.28 -11.47 10.00
CA THR A 18 -16.68 -11.83 11.36
C THR A 18 -16.33 -10.68 12.30
N GLU A 19 -17.23 -10.33 13.21
CA GLU A 19 -16.89 -9.40 14.29
C GLU A 19 -15.92 -10.08 15.26
N VAL A 20 -15.05 -9.29 15.89
CA VAL A 20 -14.10 -9.77 16.91
C VAL A 20 -14.87 -10.46 18.04
N ASP A 21 -14.54 -11.73 18.26
CA ASP A 21 -15.03 -12.55 19.36
C ASP A 21 -13.90 -12.73 20.38
N PRO A 22 -13.95 -12.06 21.55
CA PRO A 22 -12.91 -12.18 22.58
C PRO A 22 -12.62 -13.62 23.01
N LYS A 23 -13.57 -14.56 22.85
CA LYS A 23 -13.35 -15.98 23.17
C LYS A 23 -12.42 -16.68 22.18
N VAL A 24 -12.32 -16.17 20.95
CA VAL A 24 -11.50 -16.71 19.86
C VAL A 24 -10.24 -15.85 19.68
N ASP A 25 -10.41 -14.53 19.68
CA ASP A 25 -9.37 -13.56 19.34
C ASP A 25 -8.58 -13.07 20.57
N GLY A 26 -9.10 -13.29 21.78
CA GLY A 26 -8.53 -12.82 23.04
C GLY A 26 -9.13 -11.49 23.52
N ASP A 27 -8.99 -11.23 24.82
CA ASP A 27 -9.59 -10.04 25.46
C ASP A 27 -8.95 -8.71 25.02
N ASP A 28 -7.68 -8.77 24.59
CA ASP A 28 -6.89 -7.60 24.21
C ASP A 28 -7.28 -7.00 22.85
N CYS A 29 -8.03 -7.72 22.00
CA CYS A 29 -8.41 -7.24 20.67
C CYS A 29 -9.33 -6.01 20.66
N ARG A 30 -9.84 -5.60 21.83
CA ARG A 30 -10.65 -4.38 22.00
C ARG A 30 -9.93 -3.28 22.77
N THR A 31 -8.65 -3.47 23.10
CA THR A 31 -7.90 -2.58 23.97
C THR A 31 -6.90 -1.80 23.15
N ASP A 32 -6.90 -0.47 23.31
CA ASP A 32 -5.85 0.37 22.73
C ASP A 32 -4.52 0.09 23.44
N CYS A 33 -3.42 0.31 22.73
CA CYS A 33 -2.08 0.12 23.24
C CYS A 33 -1.81 0.96 24.51
N ASN A 34 -1.58 0.28 25.63
CA ASN A 34 -1.38 0.92 26.94
C ASN A 34 0.04 1.48 27.16
N ASP A 35 1.04 0.98 26.44
CA ASP A 35 2.45 1.39 26.55
C ASP A 35 2.93 2.25 25.38
N CYS A 36 2.03 2.63 24.47
CA CYS A 36 2.37 3.44 23.31
C CYS A 36 2.78 4.86 23.74
N THR A 37 3.96 5.27 23.30
CA THR A 37 4.55 6.57 23.67
C THR A 37 4.22 7.66 22.65
N VAL A 38 3.91 7.27 21.42
CA VAL A 38 3.58 8.19 20.32
C VAL A 38 2.09 8.49 20.31
N LYS A 39 1.75 9.78 20.25
CA LYS A 39 0.35 10.25 20.12
C LYS A 39 0.17 11.05 18.83
N CYS A 40 -1.02 10.92 18.25
CA CYS A 40 -1.40 11.76 17.11
C CYS A 40 -1.63 13.21 17.57
N PRO A 41 -1.10 14.22 16.85
CA PRO A 41 -1.36 15.62 17.19
C PRO A 41 -2.85 16.00 17.13
N GLN A 42 -3.33 16.75 18.12
CA GLN A 42 -4.76 17.13 18.22
C GLN A 42 -5.29 17.96 17.04
N ASN A 43 -4.40 18.63 16.30
CA ASN A 43 -4.76 19.42 15.13
C ASN A 43 -5.03 18.56 13.87
N VAL A 44 -4.73 17.26 13.90
CA VAL A 44 -5.04 16.32 12.81
C VAL A 44 -6.53 15.95 12.89
N LYS A 45 -7.37 16.67 12.15
CA LYS A 45 -8.81 16.41 12.07
C LYS A 45 -9.15 15.42 10.95
N ILE A 46 -9.83 14.34 11.31
CA ILE A 46 -10.22 13.25 10.39
C ILE A 46 -11.73 13.04 10.44
N ASP A 47 -12.33 12.54 9.36
CA ASP A 47 -13.77 12.27 9.35
C ASP A 47 -14.07 10.98 10.12
N THR A 48 -14.83 11.10 11.20
CA THR A 48 -15.30 9.98 12.02
C THR A 48 -16.78 9.63 11.80
N SER A 49 -17.50 10.41 10.98
CA SER A 49 -18.96 10.33 10.85
C SER A 49 -19.43 9.49 9.66
N LEU A 50 -18.70 9.48 8.54
CA LEU A 50 -19.08 8.71 7.37
C LEU A 50 -18.78 7.21 7.55
N PRO A 51 -19.58 6.31 6.97
CA PRO A 51 -19.23 4.89 6.88
C PRO A 51 -17.95 4.75 6.03
N MET A 52 -17.05 3.84 6.40
CA MET A 52 -15.76 3.68 5.69
C MET A 52 -15.87 2.72 4.49
N TYR A 53 -16.76 1.72 4.56
CA TYR A 53 -16.86 0.69 3.54
C TYR A 53 -17.20 1.28 2.16
N GLY A 54 -16.41 0.89 1.14
CA GLY A 54 -16.60 1.32 -0.25
C GLY A 54 -15.91 2.62 -0.67
N PHE A 55 -15.12 3.26 0.20
CA PHE A 55 -14.44 4.54 -0.12
C PHE A 55 -13.08 4.38 -0.84
N ILE A 56 -12.55 3.17 -0.94
CA ILE A 56 -11.46 2.85 -1.86
C ILE A 56 -12.04 2.17 -3.10
N LYS A 57 -11.64 2.64 -4.28
CA LYS A 57 -12.06 2.03 -5.54
C LYS A 57 -11.39 0.67 -5.70
N GLU A 58 -12.10 -0.31 -6.21
CA GLU A 58 -11.53 -1.61 -6.58
C GLU A 58 -10.39 -1.43 -7.60
N PHE A 59 -9.37 -2.27 -7.52
CA PHE A 59 -8.27 -2.34 -8.47
C PHE A 59 -7.78 -3.79 -8.58
N HIS A 60 -7.29 -4.15 -9.75
CA HIS A 60 -6.82 -5.48 -10.07
C HIS A 60 -5.42 -5.74 -9.52
N ALA A 61 -4.51 -4.78 -9.68
CA ALA A 61 -3.15 -4.86 -9.20
C ALA A 61 -2.67 -3.51 -8.65
N HIS A 62 -1.69 -3.55 -7.76
CA HIS A 62 -1.02 -2.37 -7.22
C HIS A 62 0.46 -2.42 -7.57
N ILE A 63 0.94 -1.37 -8.24
CA ILE A 63 2.32 -1.17 -8.64
C ILE A 63 2.94 -0.13 -7.72
N LEU A 64 3.98 -0.54 -6.98
CA LEU A 64 4.79 0.38 -6.17
C LEU A 64 6.08 0.69 -6.92
N VAL A 65 6.31 1.96 -7.23
CA VAL A 65 7.53 2.42 -7.89
C VAL A 65 8.56 2.82 -6.82
N ALA A 66 9.77 2.26 -6.89
CA ALA A 66 10.86 2.61 -5.98
C ALA A 66 11.42 3.98 -6.33
N THR A 67 11.09 4.99 -5.53
CA THR A 67 11.56 6.37 -5.73
C THR A 67 12.56 6.82 -4.69
N GLY A 68 12.74 6.06 -3.60
CA GLY A 68 13.54 6.45 -2.42
C GLY A 68 12.97 7.65 -1.64
N GLN A 69 11.92 8.30 -2.13
CA GLN A 69 11.34 9.51 -1.54
C GLN A 69 10.22 9.16 -0.56
N THR A 70 9.98 10.06 0.40
CA THR A 70 8.89 9.93 1.39
C THR A 70 7.73 10.91 1.16
N ASP A 71 7.87 11.82 0.19
CA ASP A 71 6.85 12.78 -0.24
C ASP A 71 7.08 13.13 -1.71
N TRP A 72 6.03 13.45 -2.45
CA TRP A 72 6.07 13.58 -3.92
C TRP A 72 5.35 14.84 -4.39
N ILE A 73 5.35 15.12 -5.70
CA ILE A 73 4.47 16.14 -6.25
C ILE A 73 3.00 15.76 -6.03
N ARG A 74 2.12 16.76 -5.89
CA ARG A 74 0.72 16.58 -5.48
C ARG A 74 -0.08 15.55 -6.30
N LYS A 75 0.31 15.33 -7.56
CA LYS A 75 -0.22 14.29 -8.44
C LYS A 75 0.97 13.58 -9.07
N VAL A 76 1.42 12.53 -8.38
CA VAL A 76 2.62 11.79 -8.76
C VAL A 76 2.50 11.16 -10.15
N GLU A 77 1.28 10.83 -10.56
CA GLU A 77 0.96 10.30 -11.87
C GLU A 77 1.08 11.32 -13.02
N GLU A 78 1.23 12.61 -12.72
CA GLU A 78 1.41 13.68 -13.72
C GLU A 78 2.89 14.11 -13.85
N GLU A 79 3.80 13.46 -13.12
CA GLU A 79 5.23 13.78 -13.16
C GLU A 79 5.85 13.38 -14.52
N ASN A 80 6.30 14.36 -15.29
CA ASN A 80 6.83 14.15 -16.65
C ASN A 80 8.09 13.28 -16.61
N GLY A 81 8.16 12.29 -17.50
CA GLY A 81 9.28 11.36 -17.56
C GLY A 81 9.31 10.31 -16.43
N SER A 82 8.38 10.37 -15.48
CA SER A 82 8.32 9.38 -14.40
C SER A 82 7.70 8.07 -14.86
N LEU A 83 8.12 6.98 -14.21
CA LEU A 83 7.53 5.67 -14.42
C LEU A 83 6.07 5.62 -13.92
N MET A 84 5.71 6.42 -12.91
CA MET A 84 4.33 6.56 -12.43
C MET A 84 3.41 7.09 -13.54
N LYS A 85 3.88 8.08 -14.31
CA LYS A 85 3.15 8.60 -15.47
C LYS A 85 3.03 7.55 -16.58
N ALA A 86 4.12 6.83 -16.89
CA ALA A 86 4.11 5.76 -17.90
C ALA A 86 3.05 4.70 -17.59
N PHE A 87 3.01 4.18 -16.36
CA PHE A 87 1.98 3.21 -15.96
C PHE A 87 0.57 3.78 -15.99
N LYS A 88 0.41 5.10 -15.79
CA LYS A 88 -0.90 5.75 -15.79
C LYS A 88 -1.44 6.00 -17.19
N SER A 89 -0.60 6.45 -18.13
CA SER A 89 -1.01 6.88 -19.46
C SER A 89 -0.90 5.76 -20.49
N ASP A 90 0.19 4.99 -20.43
CA ASP A 90 0.62 4.13 -21.53
C ASP A 90 0.33 2.65 -21.21
N ALA A 91 0.25 2.29 -19.93
CA ALA A 91 -0.01 0.92 -19.50
C ALA A 91 -1.49 0.64 -19.20
N LYS A 92 -2.01 -0.49 -19.68
CA LYS A 92 -3.39 -0.96 -19.44
C LYS A 92 -3.42 -2.46 -19.20
N SER A 93 -4.06 -2.85 -18.10
CA SER A 93 -4.37 -4.26 -17.81
C SER A 93 -5.69 -4.67 -18.42
N LYS A 94 -5.76 -5.91 -18.93
CA LYS A 94 -6.99 -6.55 -19.41
C LYS A 94 -7.95 -6.97 -18.30
N HIS A 95 -7.50 -6.98 -17.05
CA HIS A 95 -8.25 -7.47 -15.90
C HIS A 95 -8.82 -6.37 -14.99
N GLY A 96 -8.46 -5.11 -15.22
CA GLY A 96 -9.10 -3.99 -14.55
C GLY A 96 -8.15 -2.84 -14.22
N ARG A 97 -8.56 -2.03 -13.23
CA ARG A 97 -7.83 -0.82 -12.85
C ARG A 97 -6.50 -1.16 -12.19
N LEU A 98 -5.43 -0.49 -12.59
CA LEU A 98 -4.15 -0.51 -11.89
C LEU A 98 -4.11 0.61 -10.86
N MET A 99 -3.71 0.28 -9.63
CA MET A 99 -3.32 1.26 -8.62
C MET A 99 -1.81 1.50 -8.75
N ILE A 100 -1.40 2.76 -8.79
CA ILE A 100 0.00 3.14 -9.00
C ILE A 100 0.38 4.05 -7.83
N SER A 101 1.43 3.68 -7.12
CA SER A 101 1.96 4.50 -6.04
C SER A 101 3.46 4.65 -6.19
N ALA A 102 3.97 5.87 -6.04
CA ALA A 102 5.36 6.04 -5.70
C ALA A 102 5.59 5.61 -4.24
N SER A 103 6.77 5.10 -3.95
CA SER A 103 7.13 4.57 -2.64
C SER A 103 8.55 4.93 -2.24
N ASN A 104 8.83 4.86 -0.94
CA ASN A 104 10.18 5.04 -0.41
C ASN A 104 11.07 3.80 -0.60
N LEU A 105 10.63 2.77 -1.33
CA LEU A 105 11.50 1.68 -1.74
C LEU A 105 12.71 2.23 -2.51
N THR A 106 13.85 1.58 -2.33
CA THR A 106 15.08 1.82 -3.08
C THR A 106 15.33 0.64 -4.04
N PRO A 107 15.85 0.89 -5.24
CA PRO A 107 16.33 -0.17 -6.10
C PRO A 107 17.57 -0.85 -5.49
N PRO A 108 17.91 -2.08 -5.93
CA PRO A 108 19.17 -2.73 -5.57
C PRO A 108 20.36 -1.81 -5.84
N GLY A 109 21.27 -1.65 -4.87
CA GLY A 109 22.39 -0.70 -4.94
C GLY A 109 22.13 0.66 -4.28
N GLY A 110 20.96 0.87 -3.67
CA GLY A 110 20.69 1.94 -2.70
C GLY A 110 20.42 3.32 -3.29
N GLU A 111 20.95 3.62 -4.47
CA GLU A 111 20.71 4.89 -5.16
C GLU A 111 19.77 4.70 -6.36
N VAL A 112 18.76 5.57 -6.46
CA VAL A 112 18.05 5.76 -7.73
C VAL A 112 19.06 6.39 -8.67
N SER A 113 19.72 5.56 -9.48
CA SER A 113 20.75 6.01 -10.42
C SER A 113 20.19 7.07 -11.38
N ASP A 114 21.04 7.93 -11.93
CA ASP A 114 20.68 8.83 -13.05
C ASP A 114 20.24 8.07 -14.32
N THR A 115 20.43 6.74 -14.34
CA THR A 115 19.81 5.90 -15.36
C THR A 115 18.32 5.89 -15.07
N SER A 116 17.50 6.25 -16.05
CA SER A 116 16.03 6.42 -15.96
C SER A 116 15.24 5.12 -15.67
N LYS A 117 15.87 4.19 -14.96
CA LYS A 117 15.40 2.85 -14.60
C LYS A 117 15.28 2.75 -13.09
N THR A 118 14.27 2.00 -12.65
CA THR A 118 14.08 1.71 -11.23
C THR A 118 13.41 0.35 -11.03
N THR A 119 13.28 -0.05 -9.78
CA THR A 119 12.56 -1.26 -9.39
C THR A 119 11.08 -0.95 -9.14
N VAL A 120 10.21 -1.91 -9.46
CA VAL A 120 8.81 -1.89 -9.05
C VAL A 120 8.47 -3.13 -8.24
N LEU A 121 7.60 -2.99 -7.24
CA LEU A 121 6.98 -4.10 -6.52
C LEU A 121 5.53 -4.26 -6.99
N LEU A 122 5.20 -5.45 -7.48
CA LEU A 122 3.89 -5.82 -7.97
C LEU A 122 3.12 -6.59 -6.89
N LEU A 123 1.89 -6.14 -6.62
CA LEU A 123 0.97 -6.75 -5.67
C LEU A 123 -0.36 -7.07 -6.38
N PRO A 124 -1.00 -8.22 -6.09
CA PRO A 124 -0.76 -9.12 -4.95
C PRO A 124 0.26 -10.25 -5.22
N SER A 125 0.99 -10.25 -6.33
CA SER A 125 1.95 -11.31 -6.65
C SER A 125 3.20 -11.34 -5.77
N PHE A 126 3.50 -10.24 -5.06
CA PHE A 126 4.73 -10.09 -4.26
C PHE A 126 5.97 -10.32 -5.14
N THR A 127 6.02 -9.65 -6.29
CA THR A 127 7.11 -9.79 -7.27
C THR A 127 7.79 -8.43 -7.49
N PHE A 128 9.10 -8.37 -7.28
CA PHE A 128 9.92 -7.27 -7.74
C PHE A 128 10.27 -7.45 -9.21
N VAL A 129 10.24 -6.36 -9.98
CA VAL A 129 10.79 -6.27 -11.32
C VAL A 129 11.81 -5.15 -11.32
N ASP A 130 13.05 -5.47 -11.62
CA ASP A 130 14.18 -4.54 -11.55
C ASP A 130 14.47 -3.93 -12.94
N ASP A 131 15.22 -2.83 -12.97
CA ASP A 131 15.68 -2.14 -14.18
C ASP A 131 14.57 -1.66 -15.15
N VAL A 132 13.38 -1.36 -14.60
CA VAL A 132 12.22 -0.91 -15.38
C VAL A 132 12.37 0.53 -15.79
N SER A 133 12.34 0.79 -17.10
CA SER A 133 12.32 2.13 -17.68
C SER A 133 10.90 2.58 -18.06
N TYR A 134 10.76 3.87 -18.40
CA TYR A 134 9.50 4.43 -18.89
C TYR A 134 8.86 3.59 -20.02
N SER A 135 9.65 3.15 -21.00
CA SER A 135 9.15 2.39 -22.16
C SER A 135 8.70 0.96 -21.83
N ASP A 136 9.07 0.44 -20.66
CA ASP A 136 8.77 -0.93 -20.27
C ASP A 136 7.41 -1.08 -19.59
N ALA A 137 6.72 0.03 -19.27
CA ALA A 137 5.51 0.03 -18.44
C ALA A 137 4.42 -0.94 -18.94
N GLN A 138 4.09 -0.92 -20.24
CA GLN A 138 3.11 -1.86 -20.81
C GLN A 138 3.62 -3.31 -20.80
N HIS A 139 4.91 -3.52 -21.12
CA HIS A 139 5.53 -4.85 -21.11
C HIS A 139 5.50 -5.47 -19.71
N VAL A 140 5.68 -4.67 -18.66
CA VAL A 140 5.56 -5.13 -17.27
C VAL A 140 4.13 -5.61 -16.97
N VAL A 141 3.11 -4.85 -17.40
CA VAL A 141 1.71 -5.24 -17.19
C VAL A 141 1.39 -6.54 -17.91
N GLU A 142 1.73 -6.65 -19.19
CA GLU A 142 1.43 -7.84 -20.01
C GLU A 142 2.16 -9.08 -19.50
N THR A 143 3.42 -8.92 -19.09
CA THR A 143 4.28 -10.05 -18.73
C THR A 143 4.08 -10.51 -17.30
N PHE A 144 3.86 -9.60 -16.34
CA PHE A 144 3.89 -9.94 -14.90
C PHE A 144 2.56 -9.73 -14.17
N ILE A 145 1.62 -8.95 -14.72
CA ILE A 145 0.32 -8.69 -14.08
C ILE A 145 -0.79 -9.48 -14.76
N ASP A 146 -0.86 -9.42 -16.09
CA ASP A 146 -1.92 -10.04 -16.90
C ASP A 146 -1.69 -11.55 -17.17
N VAL A 147 -0.95 -12.19 -16.27
CA VAL A 147 -0.59 -13.60 -16.36
C VAL A 147 -1.82 -14.48 -16.08
N PRO A 148 -2.07 -15.53 -16.87
CA PRO A 148 -3.13 -16.49 -16.57
C PRO A 148 -2.97 -17.09 -15.17
N ALA A 149 -4.07 -17.17 -14.42
CA ALA A 149 -4.08 -17.78 -13.09
C ALA A 149 -3.58 -19.23 -13.17
N GLY A 150 -2.56 -19.56 -12.36
CA GLY A 150 -1.95 -20.90 -12.30
C GLY A 150 -0.64 -21.06 -13.09
N ALA A 151 -0.17 -20.03 -13.79
CA ALA A 151 1.18 -20.07 -14.37
C ALA A 151 2.25 -20.05 -13.26
N PRO A 152 3.29 -20.90 -13.32
CA PRO A 152 4.38 -20.88 -12.35
C PRO A 152 5.08 -19.52 -12.37
N THR A 153 5.28 -18.89 -11.21
CA THR A 153 6.04 -17.63 -11.08
C THR A 153 7.47 -17.75 -11.65
N GLN A 154 8.05 -18.95 -11.65
CA GLN A 154 9.35 -19.24 -12.26
C GLN A 154 9.36 -19.19 -13.80
N SER A 155 8.19 -19.20 -14.45
CA SER A 155 8.07 -19.08 -15.92
C SER A 155 7.88 -17.65 -16.42
N LEU A 156 7.84 -16.66 -15.53
CA LEU A 156 7.73 -15.24 -15.86
C LEU A 156 9.11 -14.67 -16.23
N SER A 157 9.76 -15.26 -17.23
CA SER A 157 11.04 -14.80 -17.72
C SER A 157 10.85 -13.78 -18.84
N SER A 158 11.26 -12.54 -18.62
CA SER A 158 11.44 -11.55 -19.68
C SER A 158 12.91 -11.53 -20.08
N PRO A 159 13.27 -11.62 -21.37
CA PRO A 159 14.66 -11.45 -21.81
C PRO A 159 15.18 -10.02 -21.58
N ARG A 160 14.28 -9.07 -21.27
CA ARG A 160 14.59 -7.64 -21.10
C ARG A 160 14.57 -7.16 -19.65
N LEU A 161 13.87 -7.85 -18.76
CA LEU A 161 13.66 -7.42 -17.37
C LEU A 161 13.90 -8.57 -16.41
N SER A 162 14.64 -8.31 -15.35
CA SER A 162 14.83 -9.25 -14.25
C SER A 162 13.67 -9.15 -13.28
N SER A 163 13.24 -10.29 -12.73
CA SER A 163 12.24 -10.33 -11.66
C SER A 163 12.66 -11.27 -10.54
N ARG A 164 12.25 -10.95 -9.32
CA ARG A 164 12.56 -11.73 -8.11
C ARG A 164 11.39 -11.69 -7.13
N PRO A 165 11.17 -12.75 -6.33
CA PRO A 165 10.12 -12.75 -5.33
C PRO A 165 10.43 -11.74 -4.20
N CYS A 166 9.40 -11.08 -3.68
CA CYS A 166 9.51 -10.34 -2.43
C CYS A 166 9.60 -11.35 -1.27
N PRO A 167 10.61 -11.25 -0.39
CA PRO A 167 10.82 -12.21 0.69
C PRO A 167 9.78 -12.10 1.80
N HIS A 168 9.09 -10.96 1.91
CA HIS A 168 8.17 -10.66 3.01
C HIS A 168 6.83 -11.41 2.91
N ASP A 169 6.29 -11.81 4.06
CA ASP A 169 4.93 -12.37 4.16
C ASP A 169 3.87 -11.26 4.15
N TYR A 170 4.25 -10.09 4.66
CA TYR A 170 3.38 -8.92 4.75
C TYR A 170 4.07 -7.67 4.21
N VAL A 171 3.31 -6.88 3.47
CA VAL A 171 3.72 -5.54 3.01
C VAL A 171 2.68 -4.54 3.50
N VAL A 172 3.11 -3.62 4.38
CA VAL A 172 2.29 -2.58 4.97
C VAL A 172 2.62 -1.25 4.28
N LEU A 173 1.61 -0.60 3.71
CA LEU A 173 1.77 0.67 3.01
C LEU A 173 1.08 1.78 3.80
N LEU A 174 1.84 2.83 4.12
CA LEU A 174 1.37 4.00 4.83
C LEU A 174 1.37 5.20 3.88
N CYS A 175 0.20 5.80 3.66
CA CYS A 175 0.12 7.00 2.84
C CYS A 175 0.79 8.18 3.57
N SER A 176 1.95 8.64 3.09
CA SER A 176 2.74 9.73 3.68
C SER A 176 2.67 11.05 2.90
N HIS A 177 1.86 11.10 1.84
CA HIS A 177 1.88 12.15 0.82
C HIS A 177 1.43 13.53 1.34
N LYS A 178 2.35 14.28 1.98
CA LYS A 178 2.11 15.56 2.65
C LYS A 178 1.67 16.64 1.66
N ARG A 179 2.28 16.71 0.47
CA ARG A 179 1.85 17.68 -0.57
C ARG A 179 0.42 17.44 -1.07
N ARG A 180 -0.11 16.23 -0.90
CA ARG A 180 -1.51 15.90 -1.23
C ARG A 180 -2.44 16.17 -0.06
N ASP A 181 -2.08 15.67 1.13
CA ASP A 181 -2.83 15.86 2.37
C ASP A 181 -1.85 15.89 3.55
N ALA A 182 -1.77 17.03 4.24
CA ALA A 182 -0.86 17.22 5.35
C ALA A 182 -1.08 16.21 6.49
N ARG A 183 -2.31 15.72 6.67
CA ARG A 183 -2.64 14.75 7.73
C ARG A 183 -1.91 13.43 7.50
N CYS A 184 -1.89 12.94 6.26
CA CYS A 184 -1.15 11.75 5.86
C CYS A 184 0.35 11.89 6.14
N GLY A 185 0.94 13.04 5.78
CA GLY A 185 2.35 13.32 6.07
C GLY A 185 2.70 13.43 7.55
N ILE A 186 1.73 13.80 8.41
CA ILE A 186 1.92 13.87 9.85
C ILE A 186 1.75 12.49 10.50
N THR A 187 0.72 11.73 10.12
CA THR A 187 0.35 10.48 10.81
C THR A 187 1.20 9.28 10.40
N ALA A 188 1.60 9.18 9.13
CA ALA A 188 2.33 8.01 8.63
C ALA A 188 3.64 7.73 9.39
N PRO A 189 4.52 8.71 9.67
CA PRO A 189 5.74 8.46 10.44
C PRO A 189 5.49 8.02 11.88
N LEU A 190 4.41 8.54 12.50
CA LEU A 190 4.04 8.19 13.87
C LEU A 190 3.56 6.74 13.96
N ILE A 191 2.72 6.32 13.00
CA ILE A 191 2.22 4.95 12.91
C ILE A 191 3.36 3.98 12.60
N LYS A 192 4.25 4.33 11.64
CA LYS A 192 5.43 3.53 11.31
C LYS A 192 6.29 3.28 12.56
N LYS A 193 6.56 4.33 13.34
CA LYS A 193 7.40 4.24 14.54
C LYS A 193 6.86 3.22 15.56
N GLU A 194 5.55 3.22 15.84
CA GLU A 194 4.97 2.25 16.78
C GLU A 194 4.91 0.84 16.20
N MET A 195 4.53 0.68 14.92
CA MET A 195 4.55 -0.63 14.26
C MET A 195 5.96 -1.25 14.28
N GLU A 196 6.99 -0.46 13.99
CA GLU A 196 8.38 -0.91 14.07
C GLU A 196 8.77 -1.35 15.48
N ARG A 197 8.35 -0.60 16.51
CA ARG A 197 8.63 -0.93 17.91
C ARG A 197 8.06 -2.30 18.26
N HIS A 198 6.79 -2.55 17.95
CA HIS A 198 6.12 -3.82 18.22
C HIS A 198 6.73 -4.97 17.40
N LEU A 199 6.89 -4.78 16.09
CA LEU A 199 7.37 -5.84 15.20
C LEU A 199 8.84 -6.24 15.47
N ARG A 200 9.70 -5.31 15.89
CA ARG A 200 11.07 -5.63 16.29
C ARG A 200 11.11 -6.54 17.52
N GLY A 201 10.22 -6.34 18.49
CA GLY A 201 10.10 -7.19 19.68
C GLY A 201 9.77 -8.65 19.37
N HIS A 202 9.18 -8.91 18.20
CA HIS A 202 8.82 -10.25 17.72
C HIS A 202 9.74 -10.78 16.60
N ASP A 203 10.82 -10.08 16.26
CA ASP A 203 11.69 -10.39 15.09
C ASP A 203 10.91 -10.50 13.76
N LEU A 204 9.82 -9.74 13.64
CA LEU A 204 8.97 -9.70 12.45
C LEU A 204 9.25 -8.50 11.55
N TYR A 205 9.87 -7.45 12.09
CA TYR A 205 10.20 -6.27 11.29
C TYR A 205 11.27 -6.61 10.24
N ARG A 206 11.05 -6.16 9.01
CA ARG A 206 12.02 -6.17 7.91
C ARG A 206 12.19 -4.73 7.45
N ASP A 207 13.41 -4.22 7.54
CA ASP A 207 13.73 -2.93 6.94
C ASP A 207 13.90 -3.08 5.40
N MET A 208 14.46 -2.06 4.75
CA MET A 208 14.56 -2.05 3.29
C MET A 208 15.66 -2.95 2.74
N ASP A 209 16.71 -3.19 3.53
CA ASP A 209 17.88 -3.97 3.14
C ASP A 209 17.88 -5.38 3.77
N ASP A 210 16.85 -5.69 4.56
CA ASP A 210 16.64 -6.98 5.20
C ASP A 210 16.03 -8.01 4.22
N GLU A 211 16.87 -8.89 3.69
CA GLU A 211 16.45 -9.97 2.78
C GLU A 211 15.96 -11.25 3.49
N ARG A 212 15.85 -11.25 4.83
CA ARG A 212 15.39 -12.44 5.57
C ARG A 212 13.96 -12.81 5.13
N PRO A 213 13.68 -14.10 4.90
CA PRO A 213 12.35 -14.54 4.50
C PRO A 213 11.31 -14.26 5.59
N GLY A 214 10.08 -14.04 5.13
CA GLY A 214 8.91 -13.76 5.96
C GLY A 214 8.91 -12.37 6.58
N GLY A 215 8.16 -12.19 7.66
CA GLY A 215 8.06 -10.91 8.36
C GLY A 215 7.30 -9.82 7.58
N VAL A 216 7.54 -8.57 7.96
CA VAL A 216 6.74 -7.41 7.60
C VAL A 216 7.62 -6.26 7.11
N GLY A 217 7.47 -5.90 5.83
CA GLY A 217 8.02 -4.67 5.27
C GLY A 217 7.04 -3.51 5.41
N ILE A 218 7.48 -2.35 5.92
CA ILE A 218 6.65 -1.15 6.08
C ILE A 218 7.18 -0.01 5.20
N TYR A 219 6.36 0.41 4.24
CA TYR A 219 6.74 1.43 3.25
C TYR A 219 5.82 2.64 3.27
N PHE A 220 6.40 3.80 3.03
CA PHE A 220 5.66 5.00 2.70
C PHE A 220 5.27 4.98 1.23
N VAL A 221 4.04 5.39 0.96
CA VAL A 221 3.50 5.50 -0.39
C VAL A 221 2.82 6.83 -0.64
N SER A 222 2.72 7.16 -1.92
CA SER A 222 1.94 8.29 -2.41
C SER A 222 0.43 8.10 -2.14
N HIS A 223 -0.41 8.96 -2.71
CA HIS A 223 -1.81 9.03 -2.30
C HIS A 223 -2.62 7.80 -2.76
N VAL A 224 -3.18 7.06 -1.80
CA VAL A 224 -3.96 5.84 -2.06
C VAL A 224 -5.48 6.05 -2.22
N GLY A 225 -5.96 7.29 -2.10
CA GLY A 225 -7.39 7.58 -1.89
C GLY A 225 -7.76 7.64 -0.41
N GLY A 226 -9.05 7.82 -0.10
CA GLY A 226 -9.54 7.73 1.28
C GLY A 226 -8.98 8.76 2.28
N HIS A 227 -8.30 9.83 1.85
CA HIS A 227 -7.62 10.78 2.77
C HIS A 227 -8.57 11.46 3.76
N LYS A 228 -9.87 11.50 3.46
CA LYS A 228 -10.92 11.95 4.40
C LYS A 228 -10.89 11.16 5.73
N PHE A 229 -10.49 9.88 5.66
CA PHE A 229 -10.37 8.94 6.76
C PHE A 229 -8.91 8.68 7.15
N SER A 230 -7.99 9.61 6.91
CA SER A 230 -6.59 9.47 7.34
C SER A 230 -6.50 9.06 8.84
N ALA A 231 -5.52 8.26 9.27
CA ALA A 231 -4.47 7.62 8.49
C ALA A 231 -4.96 6.39 7.72
N ASN A 232 -4.48 6.23 6.49
CA ASN A 232 -4.76 5.07 5.65
C ASN A 232 -3.59 4.09 5.70
N VAL A 233 -3.90 2.82 5.95
CA VAL A 233 -2.93 1.72 5.99
C VAL A 233 -3.45 0.62 5.07
N LEU A 234 -2.63 0.17 4.11
CA LEU A 234 -2.93 -0.99 3.29
C LEU A 234 -2.04 -2.13 3.75
N ILE A 235 -2.62 -3.28 4.09
CA ILE A 235 -1.90 -4.48 4.52
C ILE A 235 -2.09 -5.55 3.46
N TYR A 236 -1.01 -5.89 2.76
CA TYR A 236 -0.97 -7.02 1.85
C TYR A 236 -0.50 -8.25 2.61
N ARG A 237 -1.19 -9.36 2.41
CA ARG A 237 -0.87 -10.66 2.99
C ARG A 237 -0.59 -11.66 1.88
N LYS A 238 0.65 -12.14 1.82
CA LYS A 238 1.13 -12.98 0.72
C LYS A 238 0.41 -14.31 0.64
N LYS A 239 0.24 -14.99 1.78
CA LYS A 239 -0.37 -16.32 1.84
C LYS A 239 -1.85 -16.30 1.43
N GLU A 240 -2.61 -15.32 1.92
CA GLU A 240 -4.04 -15.20 1.64
C GLU A 240 -4.34 -14.47 0.33
N GLN A 241 -3.32 -13.93 -0.36
CA GLN A 241 -3.48 -13.13 -1.58
C GLN A 241 -4.51 -12.01 -1.38
N GLN A 242 -4.45 -11.36 -0.20
CA GLN A 242 -5.44 -10.42 0.27
C GLN A 242 -4.82 -9.05 0.54
N MET A 243 -5.55 -7.98 0.20
CA MET A 243 -5.27 -6.62 0.64
C MET A 243 -6.37 -6.14 1.59
N ILE A 244 -5.98 -5.69 2.78
CA ILE A 244 -6.85 -5.08 3.77
C ILE A 244 -6.58 -3.59 3.80
N TRP A 245 -7.61 -2.78 3.62
CA TRP A 245 -7.52 -1.33 3.78
C TRP A 245 -8.09 -0.93 5.15
N LEU A 246 -7.24 -0.35 5.98
CA LEU A 246 -7.60 0.25 7.25
C LEU A 246 -7.55 1.77 7.14
N ALA A 247 -8.46 2.43 7.84
CA ALA A 247 -8.59 3.87 7.88
C ALA A 247 -8.81 4.33 9.32
N ARG A 248 -8.61 5.63 9.58
CA ARG A 248 -8.65 6.24 10.92
C ARG A 248 -7.65 5.60 11.89
N VAL A 249 -6.57 5.04 11.33
CA VAL A 249 -5.53 4.39 12.14
C VAL A 249 -4.81 5.47 12.95
N LYS A 250 -4.53 5.14 14.20
CA LYS A 250 -3.77 5.95 15.14
C LYS A 250 -2.60 5.13 15.67
N PRO A 251 -1.56 5.77 16.22
CA PRO A 251 -0.45 5.04 16.83
C PRO A 251 -0.88 4.06 17.94
N GLU A 252 -1.97 4.34 18.66
CA GLU A 252 -2.50 3.46 19.71
C GLU A 252 -3.17 2.17 19.18
N HIS A 253 -3.39 2.07 17.87
CA HIS A 253 -3.90 0.85 17.20
C HIS A 253 -2.78 0.03 16.51
N SER A 254 -1.52 0.47 16.58
CA SER A 254 -0.37 -0.11 15.86
C SER A 254 0.26 -1.29 16.58
#